data_AF-A0A3C0BNS1-F1
#
_entry.id   AF-A0A3C0BNS1-F1
#
_cell.length_a   1.000
_cell.length_b   1.000
_cell.length_c   1.000
_cell.angle_alpha   90.00
_cell.angle_beta   90.00
_cell.angle_gamma   90.00
#
_symmetry.space_group_name_H-M   'P 1'
#
loop_
_entity.id
_entity.type
_entity.pdbx_description
1 polymer ?
#
loop_
_entity_poly.entity_id
_entity_poly.type
_entity_poly.pdbx_seq_one_letter_code
_entity_poly.pdbx_strand_id
1 'polypeptide(L)'
;MKKSFYTIGSLIILLISAVVFILVPAMLGRSGNNKLPPFGKYDGKEIRYEQGSDFADYVSRYADMLKNQGQEVDTQAYYYIFNYAFNATIQKMAFSKAVQKSGYAVPQSAINREMLPYFSDA
;
A
#
# COMPACT_ATOMS: atom_id res chain seq x y z
N MET A 1 -21.06 8.20 15.46
CA MET A 1 -20.95 7.24 14.35
C MET A 1 -19.58 6.56 14.41
N LYS A 2 -19.49 5.35 14.97
CA LYS A 2 -18.26 4.55 15.10
C LYS A 2 -18.46 3.22 14.36
N LYS A 3 -18.32 3.20 13.03
CA LYS A 3 -18.41 1.96 12.21
C LYS A 3 -17.29 1.79 11.18
N SER A 4 -16.39 2.76 11.03
CA SER A 4 -15.38 2.74 9.96
C SER A 4 -14.19 1.81 10.24
N PHE A 5 -13.78 1.62 11.49
CA PHE A 5 -12.59 0.80 11.82
C PHE A 5 -12.73 -0.69 11.50
N TYR A 6 -13.94 -1.27 11.67
CA TYR A 6 -14.16 -2.68 11.41
C TYR A 6 -14.20 -3.03 9.92
N THR A 7 -14.50 -2.04 9.06
CA THR A 7 -14.63 -2.27 7.61
C THR A 7 -13.27 -2.29 6.92
N ILE A 8 -12.34 -1.42 7.32
CA ILE A 8 -10.99 -1.36 6.76
C ILE A 8 -10.18 -2.62 7.09
N GLY A 9 -10.18 -3.06 8.36
CA GLY A 9 -9.46 -4.28 8.75
C GLY A 9 -10.02 -5.53 8.05
N SER A 10 -11.34 -5.66 7.99
CA SER A 10 -11.99 -6.79 7.31
C SER A 10 -11.77 -6.78 5.80
N LEU A 11 -11.73 -5.61 5.16
CA LEU A 11 -11.47 -5.50 3.72
C LEU A 11 -10.03 -5.89 3.39
N ILE A 12 -9.07 -5.45 4.19
CA ILE A 12 -7.66 -5.84 4.04
C ILE A 12 -7.50 -7.35 4.19
N ILE A 13 -8.14 -7.96 5.21
CA ILE A 13 -8.13 -9.41 5.40
C ILE A 13 -8.78 -10.12 4.22
N LEU A 14 -9.89 -9.60 3.70
CA LEU A 14 -10.57 -10.15 2.52
C LEU A 14 -9.66 -10.12 1.29
N LEU A 15 -9.02 -8.98 1.01
CA LEU A 15 -8.10 -8.80 -0.13
C LEU A 15 -6.88 -9.72 -0.02
N ILE A 16 -6.29 -9.82 1.17
CA ILE A 16 -5.19 -10.75 1.45
C ILE A 16 -5.67 -12.19 1.25
N SER A 17 -6.84 -12.55 1.78
CA SER A 17 -7.36 -13.92 1.68
C SER A 17 -7.64 -14.31 0.23
N ALA A 18 -8.24 -13.44 -0.58
CA ALA A 18 -8.50 -13.71 -1.99
C ALA A 18 -7.20 -13.96 -2.77
N VAL A 19 -6.19 -13.11 -2.55
CA VAL A 19 -4.85 -13.29 -3.15
C VAL A 19 -4.22 -14.60 -2.70
N VAL A 20 -4.27 -14.91 -1.41
CA VAL A 20 -3.70 -16.14 -0.84
C VAL A 20 -4.41 -17.37 -1.41
N PHE A 21 -5.74 -17.48 -1.35
CA PHE A 21 -6.44 -18.68 -1.80
C PHE A 21 -6.37 -18.92 -3.32
N ILE A 22 -6.16 -17.88 -4.13
CA ILE A 22 -6.12 -17.99 -5.59
C ILE A 22 -4.68 -18.18 -6.10
N LEU A 23 -3.71 -17.41 -5.61
CA LEU A 23 -2.34 -17.41 -6.14
C LEU A 23 -1.43 -18.46 -5.48
N VAL A 24 -1.70 -18.84 -4.23
CA VAL A 24 -0.86 -19.78 -3.49
C VAL A 24 -0.95 -21.20 -4.06
N PRO A 25 -2.13 -21.78 -4.35
CA PRO A 25 -2.20 -23.11 -4.98
C PRO A 25 -1.54 -23.17 -6.36
N ALA A 26 -1.57 -22.06 -7.12
CA ALA A 26 -0.98 -21.97 -8.45
C ALA A 26 0.56 -21.88 -8.44
N MET A 27 1.18 -21.42 -7.34
CA MET A 27 2.64 -21.22 -7.23
C MET A 27 3.35 -22.16 -6.24
N LEU A 28 2.63 -22.84 -5.34
CA LEU A 28 3.19 -23.73 -4.32
C LEU A 28 3.81 -25.04 -4.85
N GLY A 29 3.74 -25.31 -6.15
CA GLY A 29 4.36 -26.51 -6.72
C GLY A 29 5.89 -26.56 -6.67
N ARG A 30 6.61 -25.50 -6.19
CA ARG A 30 8.07 -25.43 -6.44
C ARG A 30 9.02 -24.79 -5.43
N SER A 31 8.63 -24.26 -4.26
CA SER A 31 9.67 -23.72 -3.35
C SER A 31 9.26 -23.64 -1.88
N GLY A 32 10.05 -24.28 -1.02
CA GLY A 32 9.84 -24.41 0.43
C GLY A 32 10.08 -23.15 1.27
N ASN A 33 9.78 -21.97 0.73
CA ASN A 33 9.76 -20.73 1.51
C ASN A 33 8.30 -20.28 1.65
N ASN A 34 7.79 -20.33 2.87
CA ASN A 34 6.39 -20.02 3.27
C ASN A 34 5.98 -18.54 3.07
N LYS A 35 6.68 -17.77 2.22
CA LYS A 35 6.43 -16.35 1.97
C LYS A 35 6.05 -16.16 0.51
N LEU A 36 5.04 -15.32 0.26
CA LEU A 36 4.70 -14.88 -1.08
C LEU A 36 5.95 -14.29 -1.77
N PRO A 37 6.14 -14.53 -3.08
CA PRO A 37 7.23 -13.88 -3.82
C PRO A 37 7.06 -12.36 -3.74
N PRO A 38 8.17 -11.60 -3.77
CA PRO A 38 8.08 -10.15 -3.84
C PRO A 38 7.34 -9.73 -5.11
N PHE A 39 6.49 -8.71 -4.99
CA PHE A 39 5.73 -8.16 -6.12
C PHE A 39 6.68 -7.47 -7.12
N GLY A 40 7.77 -6.91 -6.62
CA GLY A 40 8.85 -6.37 -7.42
C GLY A 40 10.01 -5.93 -6.56
N LYS A 41 10.91 -5.13 -7.12
CA LYS A 41 12.06 -4.57 -6.42
C LYS A 41 12.41 -3.19 -6.97
N TYR A 42 12.87 -2.31 -6.10
CA TYR A 42 13.46 -1.03 -6.47
C TYR A 42 14.77 -0.87 -5.73
N ASP A 43 15.86 -0.60 -6.46
CA ASP A 43 17.18 -0.34 -5.89
C ASP A 43 17.66 -1.44 -4.91
N GLY A 44 17.39 -2.71 -5.25
CA GLY A 44 17.74 -3.86 -4.42
C GLY A 44 16.81 -4.11 -3.22
N LYS A 45 15.89 -3.19 -2.90
CA LYS A 45 14.88 -3.39 -1.87
C LYS A 45 13.62 -4.03 -2.47
N GLU A 46 13.23 -5.16 -1.92
CA GLU A 46 12.03 -5.90 -2.33
C GLU A 46 10.76 -5.14 -1.93
N ILE A 47 9.77 -5.16 -2.82
CA ILE A 47 8.43 -4.63 -2.59
C ILE A 47 7.51 -5.84 -2.39
N ARG A 48 7.01 -5.99 -1.18
CA ARG A 48 6.20 -7.14 -0.75
C ARG A 48 4.83 -6.66 -0.29
N TYR A 49 3.80 -7.45 -0.58
CA TYR A 49 2.45 -7.18 -0.08
C TYR A 49 2.34 -7.77 1.33
N GLU A 50 2.83 -7.02 2.31
CA GLU A 50 2.86 -7.41 3.73
C GLU A 50 2.18 -6.32 4.57
N GLN A 51 1.57 -6.72 5.69
CA GLN A 51 0.90 -5.79 6.59
C GLN A 51 1.88 -4.72 7.10
N GLY A 52 1.47 -3.46 7.05
CA GLY A 52 2.31 -2.32 7.47
C GLY A 52 3.38 -1.91 6.46
N SER A 53 3.39 -2.52 5.26
CA SER A 53 4.22 -2.05 4.15
C SER A 53 3.54 -0.89 3.41
N ASP A 54 4.35 0.05 2.91
CA ASP A 54 3.88 1.14 2.04
C ASP A 54 3.06 0.63 0.85
N PHE A 55 3.44 -0.53 0.30
CA PHE A 55 2.73 -1.14 -0.80
C PHE A 55 1.33 -1.59 -0.41
N ALA A 56 1.18 -2.23 0.76
CA ALA A 56 -0.13 -2.62 1.27
C ALA A 56 -1.02 -1.40 1.57
N ASP A 57 -0.43 -0.34 2.12
CA ASP A 57 -1.15 0.92 2.39
C ASP A 57 -1.66 1.55 1.08
N TYR A 58 -0.83 1.59 0.03
CA TYR A 58 -1.25 2.09 -1.26
C TYR A 58 -2.32 1.21 -1.92
N VAL A 59 -2.21 -0.12 -1.84
CA VAL A 59 -3.26 -1.04 -2.33
C VAL A 59 -4.59 -0.72 -1.65
N SER A 60 -4.61 -0.58 -0.32
CA SER A 60 -5.83 -0.21 0.41
C SER A 60 -6.37 1.13 -0.06
N ARG A 61 -5.50 2.15 -0.18
CA ARG A 61 -5.91 3.49 -0.61
C ARG A 61 -6.56 3.50 -2.00
N TYR A 62 -6.01 2.77 -2.96
CA TYR A 62 -6.58 2.70 -4.31
C TYR A 62 -7.86 1.86 -4.35
N ALA A 63 -7.93 0.77 -3.56
CA ALA A 63 -9.16 0.01 -3.41
C ALA A 63 -10.31 0.85 -2.82
N ASP A 64 -10.02 1.63 -1.77
CA ASP A 64 -10.99 2.55 -1.17
C ASP A 64 -11.42 3.65 -2.15
N MET A 65 -10.48 4.17 -2.95
CA MET A 65 -10.75 5.18 -3.97
C MET A 65 -11.72 4.66 -5.04
N LEU A 66 -11.54 3.42 -5.53
CA LEU A 66 -12.43 2.79 -6.51
C LEU A 66 -13.82 2.50 -5.90
N LYS A 67 -13.84 1.99 -4.68
CA LYS A 67 -15.07 1.73 -3.94
C LYS A 67 -15.89 3.01 -3.72
N ASN A 68 -15.23 4.11 -3.36
CA ASN A 68 -15.89 5.40 -3.17
C ASN A 68 -16.44 5.99 -4.47
N GLN A 69 -15.92 5.56 -5.63
CA GLN A 69 -16.46 5.91 -6.96
C GLN A 69 -17.63 5.01 -7.38
N GLY A 70 -18.04 4.06 -6.53
CA GLY A 70 -19.11 3.12 -6.84
C GLY A 70 -18.70 2.06 -7.87
N GLN A 71 -17.41 1.89 -8.14
CA GLN A 71 -16.93 0.84 -9.04
C GLN A 71 -16.85 -0.50 -8.30
N GLU A 72 -17.35 -1.55 -8.94
CA GLU A 72 -17.15 -2.91 -8.45
C GLU A 72 -15.68 -3.31 -8.57
N VAL A 73 -15.19 -4.03 -7.57
CA VAL A 73 -13.82 -4.55 -7.56
C VAL A 73 -13.82 -5.89 -8.30
N ASP A 74 -13.68 -5.82 -9.63
CA ASP A 74 -13.49 -6.96 -10.51
C ASP A 74 -12.00 -7.23 -10.79
N THR A 75 -11.70 -8.26 -11.58
CA THR A 75 -10.31 -8.63 -11.95
C THR A 75 -9.55 -7.48 -12.59
N GLN A 76 -10.22 -6.63 -13.38
CA GLN A 76 -9.61 -5.49 -14.03
C GLN A 76 -9.28 -4.39 -13.02
N ALA A 77 -10.19 -4.12 -12.08
CA ALA A 77 -9.97 -3.21 -10.97
C ALA A 77 -8.79 -3.68 -10.10
N TYR A 78 -8.67 -4.98 -9.82
CA TYR A 78 -7.51 -5.54 -9.12
C TYR A 78 -6.20 -5.23 -9.83
N TYR A 79 -6.12 -5.46 -11.14
CA TYR A 79 -4.92 -5.13 -11.92
C TYR A 79 -4.54 -3.65 -11.76
N TYR A 80 -5.50 -2.74 -11.90
CA TYR A 80 -5.27 -1.31 -11.73
C TYR A 80 -4.81 -0.97 -10.31
N ILE A 81 -5.49 -1.47 -9.27
CA ILE A 81 -5.14 -1.22 -7.87
C ILE A 81 -3.68 -1.58 -7.61
N PHE A 82 -3.29 -2.80 -7.97
CA PHE A 82 -1.92 -3.28 -7.73
C PHE A 82 -0.89 -2.54 -8.58
N ASN A 83 -1.20 -2.22 -9.83
CA ASN A 83 -0.30 -1.45 -10.70
C ASN A 83 -0.06 -0.03 -10.17
N TYR A 84 -1.13 0.69 -9.82
CA TYR A 84 -1.04 2.04 -9.24
C TYR A 84 -0.34 2.03 -7.88
N ALA A 85 -0.64 1.05 -7.03
CA ALA A 85 0.03 0.91 -5.74
C ALA A 85 1.53 0.66 -5.90
N PHE A 86 1.92 -0.17 -6.86
CA PHE A 86 3.33 -0.47 -7.12
C PHE A 86 4.09 0.75 -7.62
N ASN A 87 3.52 1.48 -8.58
CA ASN A 87 4.09 2.72 -9.08
C ASN A 87 4.21 3.79 -7.98
N ALA A 88 3.19 3.95 -7.15
CA ALA A 88 3.23 4.87 -6.00
C ALA A 88 4.31 4.48 -4.97
N THR A 89 4.49 3.18 -4.73
CA THR A 89 5.56 2.65 -3.88
C THR A 89 6.93 3.01 -4.43
N ILE A 90 7.16 2.74 -5.72
CA ILE A 90 8.41 3.10 -6.38
C ILE A 90 8.67 4.60 -6.32
N GLN A 91 7.66 5.43 -6.61
CA GLN A 91 7.80 6.88 -6.56
C GLN A 91 8.17 7.37 -5.16
N LYS A 92 7.50 6.86 -4.12
CA LYS A 92 7.84 7.18 -2.72
C LYS A 92 9.28 6.80 -2.41
N MET A 93 9.72 5.61 -2.81
CA MET A 93 11.10 5.15 -2.59
C MET A 93 12.11 6.01 -3.33
N ALA A 94 11.85 6.35 -4.60
CA ALA A 94 12.68 7.20 -5.42
C ALA A 94 12.82 8.62 -4.84
N PHE A 95 11.72 9.25 -4.45
CA PHE A 95 11.74 10.59 -3.84
C PHE A 95 12.44 10.58 -2.49
N SER A 96 12.16 9.58 -1.64
CA SER A 96 12.83 9.44 -0.34
C SER A 96 14.34 9.31 -0.50
N LYS A 97 14.79 8.49 -1.46
CA LYS A 97 16.21 8.32 -1.78
C LYS A 97 16.83 9.63 -2.31
N ALA A 98 16.12 10.34 -3.19
CA ALA A 98 16.60 11.61 -3.74
C ALA A 98 16.75 12.69 -2.65
N VAL A 99 15.75 12.83 -1.77
CA VAL A 99 15.79 13.77 -0.64
C VAL A 99 16.95 13.42 0.31
N GLN A 100 17.10 12.16 0.71
CA GLN A 100 18.22 11.73 1.54
C GLN A 100 19.58 12.02 0.90
N LYS A 101 19.73 11.74 -0.40
CA LYS A 101 20.97 12.02 -1.13
C LYS A 101 21.28 13.52 -1.22
N SER A 102 20.26 14.36 -1.27
CA SER A 102 20.44 15.82 -1.33
C SER A 102 20.89 16.45 -0.01
N GLY A 103 20.80 15.72 1.11
CA GLY A 103 21.04 16.26 2.44
C GLY A 103 19.97 17.24 2.92
N TYR A 104 18.85 17.35 2.20
CA TYR A 104 17.75 18.23 2.57
C TYR A 104 17.07 17.74 3.86
N ALA A 105 16.99 18.62 4.86
CA ALA A 105 16.23 18.44 6.08
C ALA A 105 15.01 19.37 6.06
N VAL A 106 13.83 18.84 6.35
CA VAL A 106 12.59 19.62 6.39
C VAL A 106 12.66 20.60 7.58
N PRO A 107 12.48 21.92 7.36
CA PRO A 107 12.47 22.89 8.46
C PRO A 107 11.32 22.62 9.44
N GLN A 108 11.57 22.80 10.74
CA GLN A 108 10.55 22.61 11.78
C GLN A 108 9.31 23.47 11.55
N SER A 109 9.46 24.68 11.01
CA SER A 109 8.33 25.55 10.66
C SER A 109 7.41 24.95 9.60
N ALA A 110 7.96 24.22 8.62
CA ALA A 110 7.18 23.50 7.62
C ALA A 110 6.46 22.31 8.27
N ILE A 111 7.14 21.53 9.11
CA ILE A 111 6.54 20.41 9.85
C ILE A 111 5.38 20.92 10.69
N ASN A 112 5.59 21.98 11.49
CA ASN A 112 4.57 22.54 12.36
C ASN A 112 3.33 22.95 11.55
N ARG A 113 3.52 23.63 10.42
CA ARG A 113 2.42 24.05 9.54
C ARG A 113 1.60 22.87 9.03
N GLU A 114 2.24 21.79 8.59
CA GLU A 114 1.54 20.59 8.10
C GLU A 114 0.84 19.82 9.24
N MET A 115 1.35 19.91 10.47
CA MET A 115 0.73 19.24 11.63
C MET A 115 -0.44 20.02 12.23
N LEU A 116 -0.58 21.33 11.96
CA LEU A 116 -1.64 22.17 12.55
C LEU A 116 -3.04 21.54 12.46
N PRO A 117 -3.51 21.03 11.29
CA PRO A 117 -4.87 20.48 11.17
C PRO A 117 -5.13 19.23 12.02
N TYR A 118 -4.09 18.55 12.50
CA TYR A 118 -4.20 17.34 13.32
C TYR A 118 -4.23 17.63 14.82
N PHE A 119 -3.90 18.86 15.23
CA PHE A 119 -3.80 19.28 16.63
C PHE A 119 -4.63 20.52 16.97
N SER A 120 -5.19 21.21 15.97
CA SER A 120 -6.23 22.19 16.20
C SER A 120 -7.56 21.46 16.38
N ASP A 121 -8.01 21.30 17.63
CA ASP A 121 -9.41 21.00 17.91
C ASP A 121 -10.28 22.12 17.29
N ALA A 122 -11.19 21.75 16.39
CA ALA A 122 -12.27 22.63 15.95
C ALA A 122 -13.48 22.48 16.88
#